data_AF-Q0FZU4-F1
#
_entry.id   AF-Q0FZU4-F1
#
_cell.length_a   1.000
_cell.length_b   1.000
_cell.length_c   1.000
_cell.angle_alpha   90.00
_cell.angle_beta   90.00
_cell.angle_gamma   90.00
#
_symmetry.space_group_name_H-M   'P 1'
#
loop_
_entity.id
_entity.type
_entity.pdbx_description
1 polymer ?
#
loop_
_entity_poly.entity_id
_entity_poly.type
_entity_poly.pdbx_seq_one_letter_code
_entity_poly.pdbx_strand_id
1 'polypeptide(L)'
;MKKENLTRLARFKLNEKRRQVEQLELMMAEFDRMCSDLDAQIASEEKKSGITDQNHFAYPMFAKAARTRRDNLGNSVNDLRVQINAAKIALEEAEAEFEHAEKLQQRDMMREDGEFQKAVG
;
A
#
# COMPACT_ATOMS: atom_id res chain seq x y z
N MET A 1 -27.81 7.01 18.53
CA MET A 1 -27.93 5.80 17.66
C MET A 1 -27.56 6.00 16.18
N LYS A 2 -28.12 6.96 15.40
CA LYS A 2 -27.76 7.13 13.96
C LYS A 2 -26.31 7.59 13.72
N LYS A 3 -25.78 8.50 14.54
CA LYS A 3 -24.41 9.05 14.37
C LYS A 3 -23.30 8.14 14.92
N GLU A 4 -23.56 7.40 15.99
CA GLU A 4 -22.68 6.34 16.48
C GLU A 4 -22.43 5.25 15.41
N ASN A 5 -23.47 4.91 14.64
CA ASN A 5 -23.34 4.04 13.48
C ASN A 5 -22.47 4.66 12.36
N LEU A 6 -22.49 5.99 12.18
CA LEU A 6 -21.63 6.69 11.22
C LEU A 6 -20.16 6.65 11.64
N THR A 7 -19.86 6.92 12.91
CA THR A 7 -18.48 6.82 13.44
C THR A 7 -17.94 5.39 13.32
N ARG A 8 -18.77 4.38 13.60
CA ARG A 8 -18.38 2.97 13.44
C ARG A 8 -18.12 2.60 11.98
N LEU A 9 -18.95 3.09 11.06
CA LEU A 9 -18.75 2.89 9.62
C LEU A 9 -17.47 3.59 9.12
N ALA A 10 -17.22 4.83 9.54
CA ALA A 10 -16.01 5.57 9.19
C ALA A 10 -14.76 4.85 9.70
N ARG A 11 -14.77 4.35 10.95
CA ARG A 11 -13.68 3.55 11.51
C ARG A 11 -13.42 2.27 10.72
N PHE A 12 -14.48 1.59 10.27
CA PHE A 12 -14.36 0.39 9.45
C PHE A 12 -13.67 0.70 8.12
N LYS A 13 -14.13 1.74 7.41
CA LYS A 13 -13.51 2.20 6.16
C LYS A 13 -12.05 2.58 6.35
N LEU A 14 -11.74 3.31 7.42
CA LEU A 14 -10.37 3.69 7.77
C LEU A 14 -9.47 2.45 7.91
N ASN A 15 -9.90 1.46 8.69
CA ASN A 15 -9.14 0.23 8.88
C ASN A 15 -8.96 -0.57 7.57
N GLU A 16 -9.98 -0.60 6.72
CA GLU A 16 -9.91 -1.22 5.39
C GLU A 16 -8.86 -0.54 4.51
N LYS A 17 -8.85 0.80 4.47
CA LYS A 17 -7.87 1.58 3.69
C LYS A 17 -6.45 1.42 4.22
N ARG A 18 -6.26 1.39 5.55
CA ARG A 18 -4.94 1.10 6.15
C ARG A 18 -4.42 -0.26 5.73
N ARG A 19 -5.25 -1.30 5.83
CA ARG A 19 -4.87 -2.65 5.40
C ARG A 19 -4.56 -2.71 3.91
N GLN A 20 -5.30 -1.98 3.08
CA GLN A 20 -5.02 -1.91 1.64
C GLN A 20 -3.63 -1.32 1.35
N VAL A 21 -3.25 -0.22 2.02
CA VAL A 21 -1.92 0.37 1.90
C VAL A 21 -0.84 -0.61 2.34
N GLU A 22 -1.00 -1.23 3.52
CA GLU A 22 -0.05 -2.21 4.05
C GLU A 22 0.17 -3.39 3.09
N GLN A 23 -0.90 -3.92 2.50
CA GLN A 23 -0.81 -5.03 1.54
C GLN A 23 -0.06 -4.64 0.26
N LEU A 24 -0.28 -3.42 -0.26
CA LEU A 24 0.42 -2.93 -1.44
C LEU A 24 1.91 -2.68 -1.15
N GLU A 25 2.24 -2.14 0.03
CA GLU A 25 3.63 -1.93 0.46
C GLU A 25 4.38 -3.27 0.65
N LEU A 26 3.72 -4.27 1.23
CA LEU A 26 4.27 -5.63 1.32
C LEU A 26 4.55 -6.22 -0.06
N MET A 27 3.60 -6.10 -1.00
CA MET A 27 3.77 -6.62 -2.36
C MET A 27 4.93 -5.90 -3.09
N MET A 28 5.08 -4.59 -2.90
CA MET A 28 6.21 -3.84 -3.45
C MET A 28 7.55 -4.36 -2.90
N ALA A 29 7.64 -4.58 -1.59
CA ALA A 29 8.84 -5.12 -0.95
C ALA A 29 9.20 -6.53 -1.45
N GLU A 30 8.19 -7.37 -1.73
CA GLU A 30 8.38 -8.68 -2.33
C GLU A 30 8.92 -8.59 -3.76
N PHE A 31 8.42 -7.64 -4.56
CA PHE A 31 8.89 -7.44 -5.93
C PHE A 31 10.33 -6.91 -5.97
N ASP A 32 10.68 -5.98 -5.09
CA ASP A 32 12.05 -5.48 -4.96
C ASP A 32 13.03 -6.59 -4.56
N ARG A 33 12.60 -7.49 -3.67
CA ARG A 33 13.39 -8.69 -3.33
C ARG A 33 13.57 -9.61 -4.53
N MET A 34 12.50 -9.91 -5.27
CA MET A 34 12.58 -10.75 -6.47
C MET A 34 13.46 -10.13 -7.56
N CYS A 35 13.44 -8.81 -7.75
CA CYS A 35 14.35 -8.11 -8.65
C CYS A 35 15.82 -8.31 -8.24
N SER A 36 16.12 -8.15 -6.95
CA SER A 36 17.46 -8.34 -6.40
C SER A 36 17.95 -9.79 -6.58
N ASP A 37 17.07 -10.77 -6.35
CA ASP A 37 17.37 -12.18 -6.56
C ASP A 37 17.66 -12.49 -8.03
N LEU A 38 16.93 -11.87 -8.97
CA LEU A 38 17.16 -12.01 -10.40
C LEU A 38 18.47 -11.36 -10.82
N ASP A 39 18.81 -10.18 -10.31
CA ASP A 39 20.10 -9.54 -10.58
C ASP A 39 21.28 -10.42 -10.10
N ALA A 40 21.16 -11.06 -8.93
CA ALA A 40 22.15 -12.02 -8.45
C ALA A 40 22.27 -13.26 -9.35
N GLN A 41 21.14 -13.80 -9.83
CA GLN A 41 21.10 -14.93 -10.76
C GLN A 41 21.74 -14.58 -12.11
N ILE A 42 21.46 -13.39 -12.65
CA ILE A 42 22.06 -12.87 -13.88
C ILE A 42 23.58 -12.79 -13.71
N ALA A 43 24.05 -12.13 -12.65
CA ALA A 43 25.47 -11.96 -12.40
C ALA A 43 26.21 -13.31 -12.23
N SER A 44 25.56 -14.28 -11.56
CA SER A 44 26.11 -15.63 -11.42
C SER A 44 26.26 -16.34 -12.77
N GLU A 45 25.26 -16.24 -13.65
CA GLU A 45 25.27 -16.91 -14.95
C GLU A 45 26.25 -16.24 -15.93
N GLU A 46 26.32 -14.91 -15.92
CA GLU A 46 27.31 -14.13 -16.67
C GLU A 46 28.73 -14.47 -16.23
N LYS A 47 28.98 -14.57 -14.92
CA LYS A 47 30.29 -14.99 -14.38
C LYS A 47 30.64 -16.42 -14.77
N LYS A 48 29.67 -17.33 -14.74
CA LYS A 48 29.87 -18.75 -15.09
C LYS A 48 30.19 -18.94 -16.57
N SER A 49 29.52 -18.20 -17.45
CA SER A 49 29.74 -18.25 -18.89
C SER A 49 30.93 -17.42 -19.36
N GLY A 50 31.35 -16.42 -18.58
CA GLY A 50 32.35 -15.43 -18.98
C GLY A 50 31.85 -14.42 -20.01
N ILE A 51 30.55 -14.39 -20.29
CA ILE A 51 29.92 -13.53 -21.32
C ILE A 51 28.93 -12.59 -20.63
N THR A 52 29.26 -11.31 -20.62
CA THR A 52 28.43 -10.24 -20.03
C THR A 52 27.74 -9.36 -21.09
N ASP A 53 28.23 -9.38 -22.33
CA ASP A 53 27.62 -8.63 -23.42
C ASP A 53 26.32 -9.30 -23.85
N GLN A 54 25.20 -8.60 -23.64
CA GLN A 54 23.86 -9.08 -23.95
C GLN A 54 23.61 -9.25 -25.46
N ASN A 55 24.39 -8.56 -26.30
CA ASN A 55 24.32 -8.67 -27.75
C ASN A 55 25.18 -9.82 -28.29
N HIS A 56 25.99 -10.44 -27.45
CA HIS A 56 26.81 -11.58 -27.85
C HIS A 56 25.90 -12.76 -28.23
N PHE A 57 26.17 -13.40 -29.37
CA PHE A 57 25.33 -14.51 -29.86
C PHE A 57 25.24 -15.69 -28.88
N ALA A 58 26.30 -15.90 -28.10
CA ALA A 58 26.38 -16.92 -27.05
C ALA A 58 26.04 -16.40 -25.64
N TYR A 59 25.41 -15.21 -25.52
CA TYR A 59 24.92 -14.72 -24.23
C TYR A 59 23.95 -15.74 -23.62
N PRO A 60 24.09 -16.10 -22.33
CA PRO A 60 23.32 -17.19 -21.75
C PRO A 60 21.81 -16.95 -21.83
N MET A 61 21.08 -17.93 -22.38
CA MET A 61 19.62 -17.85 -22.51
C MET A 61 18.95 -17.63 -21.15
N PHE A 62 19.48 -18.26 -20.09
CA PHE A 62 19.00 -18.06 -18.73
C PHE A 62 19.15 -16.61 -18.26
N ALA A 63 20.34 -16.02 -18.42
CA ALA A 63 20.59 -14.62 -18.06
C ALA A 63 19.70 -13.67 -18.87
N LYS A 64 19.42 -13.98 -20.14
CA LYS A 64 18.49 -13.22 -20.99
C LYS A 64 17.06 -13.28 -20.47
N ALA A 65 16.56 -14.49 -20.17
CA ALA A 65 15.22 -14.67 -19.63
C ALA A 65 15.05 -14.02 -18.25
N ALA A 66 16.05 -14.13 -17.37
CA ALA A 66 16.06 -13.50 -16.06
C ALA A 66 16.00 -11.96 -16.17
N ARG A 67 16.75 -11.35 -17.12
CA ARG A 67 16.66 -9.90 -17.41
C ARG A 67 15.26 -9.49 -17.83
N THR A 68 14.66 -10.18 -18.81
CA THR A 68 13.29 -9.89 -19.24
C THR A 68 12.29 -9.96 -18.07
N ARG A 69 12.43 -10.97 -17.20
CA ARG A 69 11.58 -11.09 -16.02
C ARG A 69 11.78 -9.94 -15.04
N ARG A 70 13.04 -9.53 -14.80
CA ARG A 70 13.37 -8.40 -13.92
C ARG A 70 12.80 -7.10 -14.46
N ASP A 71 12.90 -6.85 -15.75
CA ASP A 71 12.37 -5.63 -16.38
C ASP A 71 10.83 -5.59 -16.28
N ASN A 72 10.17 -6.74 -16.46
CA ASN A 72 8.73 -6.84 -16.23
C ASN A 72 8.33 -6.57 -14.77
N LEU A 73 9.10 -7.09 -13.81
CA LEU A 73 8.88 -6.78 -12.39
C LEU A 73 9.11 -5.30 -12.09
N GLY A 74 10.14 -4.67 -12.68
CA GLY A 74 10.39 -3.24 -12.55
C GLY A 74 9.21 -2.40 -13.03
N ASN A 75 8.58 -2.78 -14.15
CA ASN A 75 7.34 -2.14 -14.60
C ASN A 75 6.21 -2.32 -13.58
N SER A 76 6.02 -3.54 -13.05
CA SER A 76 5.01 -3.80 -12.01
C SER A 76 5.26 -3.02 -10.71
N VAL A 77 6.52 -2.81 -10.32
CA VAL A 77 6.89 -1.96 -9.16
C VAL A 77 6.50 -0.50 -9.40
N ASN A 78 6.71 0.02 -10.61
CA ASN A 78 6.30 1.38 -10.95
C ASN A 78 4.78 1.54 -10.88
N ASP A 79 4.02 0.58 -11.42
CA ASP A 79 2.57 0.57 -11.33
C ASP A 79 2.10 0.48 -9.87
N LEU A 80 2.76 -0.33 -9.05
CA LEU A 80 2.48 -0.45 -7.62
C LEU A 80 2.71 0.86 -6.87
N ARG A 81 3.76 1.61 -7.18
CA ARG A 81 4.02 2.93 -6.56
C ARG A 81 2.86 3.89 -6.81
N VAL A 82 2.32 3.90 -8.03
CA VAL A 82 1.13 4.71 -8.36
C VAL A 82 -0.08 4.27 -7.55
N GLN A 83 -0.31 2.96 -7.43
CA GLN A 83 -1.42 2.40 -6.64
C GLN A 83 -1.27 2.70 -5.13
N ILE A 84 -0.07 2.60 -4.58
CA ILE A 84 0.22 2.94 -3.17
C ILE A 84 -0.07 4.41 -2.93
N ASN A 85 0.37 5.30 -3.82
CA ASN A 85 0.11 6.74 -3.67
C ASN A 85 -1.40 7.02 -3.68
N ALA A 86 -2.14 6.42 -4.61
CA ALA A 86 -3.59 6.55 -4.66
C ALA A 86 -4.27 5.99 -3.39
N ALA A 87 -3.81 4.85 -2.89
CA ALA A 87 -4.33 4.24 -1.67
C ALA A 87 -4.03 5.09 -0.41
N LYS A 88 -2.86 5.75 -0.36
CA LYS A 88 -2.49 6.68 0.72
C LYS A 88 -3.35 7.93 0.73
N ILE A 89 -3.66 8.49 -0.45
CA ILE A 89 -4.60 9.61 -0.58
C ILE A 89 -5.99 9.19 -0.08
N ALA A 90 -6.49 8.03 -0.51
CA ALA A 90 -7.78 7.51 -0.06
C ALA A 90 -7.80 7.18 1.45
N LEU A 91 -6.65 6.82 2.03
CA LEU A 91 -6.50 6.64 3.47
C LEU A 91 -6.60 7.98 4.20
N GLU A 92 -5.91 9.02 3.73
CA GLU A 92 -5.96 10.37 4.31
C GLU A 92 -7.40 10.94 4.28
N GLU A 93 -8.13 10.75 3.18
CA GLU A 93 -9.54 11.11 3.07
C GLU A 93 -10.40 10.38 4.11
N ALA A 94 -10.19 9.07 4.29
CA ALA A 94 -10.90 8.28 5.29
C ALA A 94 -10.55 8.67 6.73
N GLU A 95 -9.32 9.10 6.99
CA GLU A 95 -8.89 9.64 8.28
C GLU A 95 -9.61 10.96 8.59
N ALA A 96 -9.71 11.87 7.61
CA ALA A 96 -10.45 13.12 7.77
C ALA A 96 -11.96 12.89 7.98
N GLU A 97 -12.58 11.95 7.25
CA GLU A 97 -13.97 11.54 7.46
C GLU A 97 -14.22 10.99 8.87
N PHE A 98 -13.31 10.15 9.36
CA PHE A 98 -13.40 9.57 10.69
C PHE A 98 -13.26 10.64 11.78
N GLU A 99 -12.28 11.53 11.67
CA GLU A 99 -12.09 12.64 12.62
C GLU A 99 -13.31 13.57 12.65
N HIS A 100 -13.91 13.86 11.49
CA HIS A 100 -15.14 14.65 11.42
C HIS A 100 -16.31 13.96 12.12
N ALA A 101 -16.48 12.65 11.91
CA ALA A 101 -17.52 11.86 12.56
C ALA A 101 -17.34 11.81 14.09
N GLU A 102 -16.10 11.64 14.57
CA GLU A 102 -15.79 11.66 16.01
C GLU A 102 -16.10 13.01 16.66
N LYS A 103 -15.69 14.12 16.03
CA LYS A 103 -15.99 15.47 16.52
C LYS A 103 -17.50 15.74 16.61
N LEU A 104 -18.26 15.26 15.64
CA LEU A 104 -19.72 15.42 15.65
C LEU A 104 -20.35 14.62 16.79
N GLN A 105 -19.89 13.39 17.03
CA GLN A 105 -20.36 12.57 18.14
C GLN A 105 -20.04 13.18 19.50
N GLN A 106 -18.81 13.69 19.70
CA GLN A 106 -18.43 14.35 20.96
C GLN A 106 -19.27 15.59 21.26
N ARG A 107 -19.53 16.42 20.24
CA ARG A 107 -20.38 17.62 20.38
C ARG A 107 -21.81 17.29 20.79
N ASP A 108 -22.36 16.17 20.30
CA ASP A 108 -23.70 15.75 20.66
C ASP A 108 -23.77 15.19 22.08
N MET A 109 -22.78 14.38 22.49
CA MET A 109 -22.67 13.91 23.88
C MET A 109 -22.63 15.10 24.86
N MET A 110 -21.82 16.11 24.58
CA MET A 110 -21.76 17.33 25.41
C MET A 110 -23.09 18.10 25.48
N ARG A 111 -23.88 18.08 24.39
CA ARG A 111 -25.21 18.71 24.37
C ARG A 111 -26.22 17.92 25.19
N GLU A 112 -26.27 16.60 25.01
CA GLU A 112 -27.14 15.70 25.76
C GLU A 112 -26.85 15.77 27.28
N ASP A 113 -25.56 15.80 27.67
CA ASP A 113 -25.15 15.95 29.07
C ASP A 113 -25.59 17.30 29.66
N GLY A 114 -25.42 18.40 28.91
CA GLY A 114 -25.82 19.74 29.33
C GLY A 114 -27.34 19.92 29.43
N GLU A 115 -28.10 19.27 28.56
CA GLU A 115 -29.58 19.22 28.62
C GLU A 115 -30.05 18.39 29.82
N PHE A 116 -29.41 17.25 30.08
CA PHE A 116 -29.71 16.41 31.24
C PHE A 116 -29.46 17.15 32.57
N GLN A 117 -28.32 17.85 32.69
CA GLN A 117 -28.01 18.63 33.89
C GLN A 117 -29.02 19.76 34.17
N LYS A 118 -29.56 20.40 33.12
CA LYS A 118 -30.61 21.43 33.26
C LYS A 118 -31.99 20.88 33.59
N ALA A 119 -32.26 19.62 33.25
CA ALA A 119 -33.56 18.99 33.52
C ALA A 119 -33.66 18.42 34.94
N VAL A 120 -32.52 18.15 35.59
CA VAL A 120 -32.43 17.51 36.91
C VAL A 120 -32.10 18.51 38.03
N GLY A 121 -31.62 19.72 37.69
CA GLY A 121 -31.36 20.82 38.63
C GLY A 121 -32.49 21.85 38.67
#